data_AF-A0A3B0MFR7-F1
#
_entry.id   AF-A0A3B0MFR7-F1
#
_cell.length_a   1.000
_cell.length_b   1.000
_cell.length_c   1.000
_cell.angle_alpha   90.00
_cell.angle_beta   90.00
_cell.angle_gamma   90.00
#
_symmetry.space_group_name_H-M   'P 1'
#
loop_
_entity.id
_entity.type
_entity.pdbx_description
1 polymer ?
#
loop_
_entity_poly.entity_id
_entity_poly.type
_entity_poly.pdbx_seq_one_letter_code
_entity_poly.pdbx_strand_id
1 'polypeptide(L)'
;MRLYANYAISHQVAKDMAYCQHQVQSIEIKALFLYTESHPDVVIIIANSLNMMRIVQGYAYHFGQLKNTKVTGNQAICQECTSYPFERDQVNFSFLCSGTLHVAKWREEEIGIGIPFHYLDKIIDGICQTANPMASNKAKKLILEKAAKLGLSNQIYIKLGNNYYTGGYGTLEYHRRINNQIMK
;
A
#
# COMPACT_ATOMS: atom_id res chain seq x y z
N MET A 1 27.08 -16.88 -12.72
CA MET A 1 26.17 -15.71 -12.75
C MET A 1 26.49 -14.82 -11.55
N ARG A 2 26.83 -13.55 -11.74
CA ARG A 2 27.15 -12.60 -10.65
C ARG A 2 26.02 -11.59 -10.53
N LEU A 3 25.20 -11.68 -9.48
CA LEU A 3 24.08 -10.76 -9.25
C LEU A 3 24.56 -9.42 -8.66
N TYR A 4 25.56 -9.46 -7.78
CA TYR A 4 26.13 -8.28 -7.12
C TYR A 4 27.61 -8.10 -7.47
N ALA A 5 28.12 -6.87 -7.34
CA ALA A 5 29.44 -6.50 -7.85
C ALA A 5 30.61 -7.24 -7.18
N ASN A 6 30.48 -7.62 -5.90
CA ASN A 6 31.50 -8.36 -5.18
C ASN A 6 30.92 -9.17 -4.00
N TYR A 7 31.79 -9.94 -3.35
CA TYR A 7 31.44 -10.76 -2.19
C TYR A 7 30.93 -9.93 -1.02
N ALA A 8 31.52 -8.76 -0.74
CA ALA A 8 31.11 -7.92 0.39
C ALA A 8 29.66 -7.46 0.26
N ILE A 9 29.24 -7.01 -0.92
CA ILE A 9 27.84 -6.62 -1.18
C ILE A 9 26.92 -7.83 -1.12
N SER A 10 27.33 -8.97 -1.71
CA SER A 10 26.55 -10.21 -1.66
C SER A 10 26.32 -10.68 -0.22
N HIS A 11 27.37 -10.62 0.60
CA HIS A 11 27.33 -10.98 2.01
C HIS A 11 26.45 -10.01 2.81
N GLN A 12 26.54 -8.70 2.55
CA GLN A 12 25.68 -7.71 3.18
C GLN A 12 24.20 -8.00 2.90
N VAL A 13 23.82 -8.19 1.63
CA VAL A 13 22.43 -8.51 1.27
C VAL A 13 21.97 -9.79 1.96
N ALA A 14 22.78 -10.86 1.93
CA ALA A 14 22.43 -12.13 2.56
C ALA A 14 22.29 -12.02 4.10
N LYS A 15 23.18 -11.27 4.75
CA LYS A 15 23.15 -11.02 6.20
C LYS A 15 21.94 -10.19 6.62
N ASP A 16 21.52 -9.28 5.75
CA ASP A 16 20.39 -8.39 5.99
C ASP A 16 19.04 -9.10 5.80
N MET A 17 18.97 -10.21 5.08
CA MET A 17 17.72 -10.97 4.91
C MET A 17 17.10 -11.36 6.26
N ALA A 18 15.78 -11.18 6.37
CA ALA A 18 15.01 -11.69 7.51
C ALA A 18 14.60 -13.13 7.25
N TYR A 19 15.05 -14.04 8.10
CA TYR A 19 14.69 -15.45 8.07
C TYR A 19 13.74 -15.76 9.22
N CYS A 20 12.80 -16.68 9.01
CA CYS A 20 11.93 -17.12 10.08
C CYS A 20 12.73 -17.76 11.20
N GLN A 21 12.62 -17.25 12.43
CA GLN A 21 13.43 -17.74 13.56
C GLN A 21 12.89 -19.05 14.17
N HIS A 22 11.69 -19.46 13.76
CA HIS A 22 11.02 -20.65 14.24
C HIS A 22 10.90 -21.69 13.12
N GLN A 23 10.72 -22.96 13.51
CA GLN A 23 10.49 -24.03 12.55
C GLN A 23 9.06 -23.94 12.00
N VAL A 24 8.95 -23.68 10.69
CA VAL A 24 7.66 -23.65 9.98
C VAL A 24 7.33 -25.06 9.48
N GLN A 25 6.23 -25.64 9.98
CA GLN A 25 5.76 -26.96 9.53
C GLN A 25 4.92 -26.88 8.25
N SER A 26 4.13 -25.81 8.10
CA SER A 26 3.25 -25.58 6.97
C SER A 26 2.99 -24.09 6.76
N ILE A 27 2.59 -23.71 5.55
CA ILE A 27 2.17 -22.35 5.20
C ILE A 27 0.78 -22.44 4.57
N GLU A 28 -0.17 -21.64 5.06
CA GLU A 28 -1.49 -21.49 4.46
C GLU A 28 -1.55 -20.18 3.65
N ILE A 29 -2.06 -20.26 2.43
CA ILE A 29 -2.28 -19.10 1.57
C ILE A 29 -3.69 -19.21 0.99
N LYS A 30 -4.53 -18.23 1.29
CA LYS A 30 -5.88 -18.10 0.70
C LYS A 30 -6.29 -16.64 0.66
N ALA A 31 -7.34 -16.34 -0.11
CA ALA A 31 -7.89 -15.00 -0.16
C ALA A 31 -8.40 -14.57 1.22
N LEU A 32 -8.27 -13.28 1.55
CA LEU A 32 -8.54 -12.78 2.90
C LEU A 32 -9.95 -13.11 3.40
N PHE A 33 -10.96 -13.05 2.53
CA PHE A 33 -12.35 -13.32 2.90
C PHE A 33 -12.64 -14.80 3.24
N LEU A 34 -11.70 -15.73 2.96
CA LEU A 34 -11.81 -17.14 3.32
C LEU A 34 -11.27 -17.44 4.73
N TYR A 35 -10.69 -16.45 5.41
CA TYR A 35 -10.30 -16.55 6.81
C TYR A 35 -11.49 -16.22 7.70
N THR A 36 -12.32 -17.24 8.00
CA THR A 36 -13.53 -17.11 8.82
C THR A 36 -13.33 -17.55 10.27
N GLU A 37 -12.41 -18.47 10.51
CA GLU A 37 -12.15 -19.09 11.83
C GLU A 37 -10.83 -18.64 12.46
N SER A 38 -9.94 -18.04 11.66
CA SER A 38 -8.61 -17.62 12.06
C SER A 38 -8.23 -16.34 11.34
N HIS A 39 -7.13 -15.71 11.77
CA HIS A 39 -6.53 -14.57 11.08
C HIS A 39 -5.19 -14.99 10.47
N PRO A 40 -4.84 -14.50 9.26
CA PRO A 40 -3.49 -14.69 8.74
C PRO A 40 -2.49 -13.90 9.60
N ASP A 41 -1.23 -14.30 9.59
CA ASP A 41 -0.18 -13.49 10.26
C ASP A 41 0.19 -12.26 9.42
N VAL A 42 0.23 -12.42 8.10
CA VAL A 42 0.58 -11.37 7.14
C VAL A 42 -0.42 -11.35 5.98
N VAL A 43 -0.80 -10.16 5.57
CA VAL A 43 -1.60 -9.89 4.38
C VAL A 43 -0.70 -9.31 3.29
N ILE A 44 -0.76 -9.88 2.09
CA ILE A 44 -0.02 -9.41 0.93
C ILE A 44 -1.01 -8.81 -0.06
N ILE A 45 -0.75 -7.58 -0.48
CA ILE A 45 -1.54 -6.88 -1.49
C ILE A 45 -0.65 -6.55 -2.68
N ILE A 46 -1.08 -6.92 -3.89
CA ILE A 46 -0.46 -6.51 -5.15
C ILE A 46 -1.36 -5.47 -5.82
N ALA A 47 -0.82 -4.28 -6.08
CA ALA A 47 -1.58 -3.18 -6.67
C ALA A 47 -0.66 -2.15 -7.33
N ASN A 48 -1.25 -1.21 -8.06
CA ASN A 48 -0.49 -0.10 -8.65
C ASN A 48 -0.01 0.93 -7.60
N SER A 49 0.89 1.81 -8.03
CA SER A 49 1.46 2.88 -7.22
C SER A 49 0.43 3.80 -6.56
N LEU A 50 -0.68 4.11 -7.22
CA LEU A 50 -1.76 4.94 -6.66
C LEU A 50 -2.39 4.27 -5.44
N ASN A 51 -2.71 2.99 -5.53
CA ASN A 51 -3.30 2.25 -4.42
C ASN A 51 -2.29 2.07 -3.27
N MET A 52 -1.02 1.82 -3.60
CA MET A 52 0.05 1.75 -2.58
C MET A 52 0.21 3.05 -1.80
N MET A 53 0.16 4.19 -2.49
CA MET A 53 0.15 5.50 -1.85
C MET A 53 -1.07 5.63 -0.91
N ARG A 54 -2.26 5.20 -1.32
CA ARG A 54 -3.46 5.26 -0.44
C ARG A 54 -3.31 4.37 0.79
N ILE A 55 -2.74 3.17 0.64
CA ILE A 55 -2.48 2.25 1.75
C ILE A 55 -1.53 2.89 2.77
N VAL A 56 -0.43 3.51 2.32
CA VAL A 56 0.51 4.19 3.23
C VAL A 56 -0.08 5.43 3.86
N GLN A 57 -0.90 6.20 3.12
CA GLN A 57 -1.63 7.31 3.72
C GLN A 57 -2.60 6.82 4.82
N GLY A 58 -3.23 5.65 4.61
CA GLY A 58 -4.06 5.01 5.63
C GLY A 58 -3.27 4.55 6.85
N TYR A 59 -2.12 3.91 6.64
CA TYR A 59 -1.19 3.58 7.72
C TYR A 59 -0.77 4.85 8.49
N ALA A 60 -0.36 5.88 7.76
CA ALA A 60 0.18 7.10 8.36
C ALA A 60 -0.83 7.92 9.14
N TYR A 61 -2.12 7.75 8.87
CA TYR A 61 -3.18 8.38 9.64
C TYR A 61 -3.17 7.95 11.12
N HIS A 62 -2.91 6.67 11.40
CA HIS A 62 -2.88 6.13 12.78
C HIS A 62 -1.46 5.99 13.34
N PHE A 63 -0.48 5.70 12.49
CA PHE A 63 0.86 5.29 12.92
C PHE A 63 1.96 6.28 12.53
N GLY A 64 1.61 7.33 11.77
CA GLY A 64 2.58 8.29 11.25
C GLY A 64 3.46 7.72 10.14
N GLN A 65 4.66 8.28 9.96
CA GLN A 65 5.53 7.91 8.85
C GLN A 65 5.92 6.43 8.91
N LEU A 66 5.74 5.72 7.78
CA LEU A 66 6.31 4.39 7.60
C LEU A 66 7.84 4.49 7.57
N LYS A 67 8.50 3.76 8.46
CA LYS A 67 9.96 3.77 8.65
C LYS A 67 10.52 2.36 8.50
N ASN A 68 11.83 2.26 8.35
CA ASN A 68 12.56 0.99 8.33
C ASN A 68 12.07 0.01 7.24
N THR A 69 11.71 0.52 6.07
CA THR A 69 11.41 -0.34 4.92
C THR A 69 12.68 -1.00 4.39
N LYS A 70 12.59 -2.28 4.05
CA LYS A 70 13.71 -3.06 3.53
C LYS A 70 13.40 -3.54 2.12
N VAL A 71 14.17 -3.05 1.15
CA VAL A 71 13.96 -3.37 -0.27
C VAL A 71 15.30 -3.57 -0.96
N THR A 72 15.43 -4.69 -1.66
CA THR A 72 16.55 -4.99 -2.57
C THR A 72 16.07 -5.15 -4.01
N GLY A 73 14.77 -5.44 -4.21
CA GLY A 73 14.17 -5.71 -5.52
C GLY A 73 14.40 -7.14 -6.01
N ASN A 74 15.02 -7.99 -5.18
CA ASN A 74 15.38 -9.36 -5.55
C ASN A 74 14.69 -10.42 -4.68
N GLN A 75 14.14 -10.04 -3.51
CA GLN A 75 13.52 -10.96 -2.54
C GLN A 75 12.05 -10.60 -2.31
N ALA A 76 11.30 -10.47 -3.40
CA ALA A 76 9.97 -9.88 -3.44
C ALA A 76 8.93 -10.48 -2.48
N ILE A 77 8.15 -11.47 -2.93
CA ILE A 77 7.09 -12.03 -2.10
C ILE A 77 7.69 -12.68 -0.85
N CYS A 78 8.73 -13.51 -1.03
CA CYS A 78 9.31 -14.32 0.03
C CYS A 78 9.85 -13.52 1.24
N GLN A 79 10.49 -12.36 1.02
CA GLN A 79 11.07 -11.57 2.10
C GLN A 79 10.42 -10.21 2.25
N GLU A 80 10.35 -9.43 1.17
CA GLU A 80 9.89 -8.06 1.22
C GLU A 80 8.40 -7.98 1.59
N CYS A 81 7.58 -8.94 1.17
CA CYS A 81 6.16 -9.01 1.53
C CYS A 81 5.80 -10.06 2.59
N THR A 82 6.67 -11.04 2.90
CA THR A 82 6.35 -12.14 3.83
C THR A 82 7.26 -12.15 5.05
N SER A 83 8.51 -12.65 4.94
CA SER A 83 9.32 -12.93 6.13
C SER A 83 9.71 -11.67 6.90
N TYR A 84 9.95 -10.54 6.23
CA TYR A 84 10.29 -9.30 6.92
C TYR A 84 9.09 -8.69 7.64
N PRO A 85 7.90 -8.55 7.01
CA PRO A 85 6.70 -8.15 7.73
C PRO A 85 6.38 -9.06 8.92
N PHE A 86 6.48 -10.37 8.73
CA PHE A 86 6.23 -11.33 9.80
C PHE A 86 7.24 -11.19 10.96
N GLU A 87 8.54 -11.26 10.68
CA GLU A 87 9.59 -11.30 11.72
C GLU A 87 9.85 -9.95 12.39
N ARG A 88 9.58 -8.84 11.70
CA ARG A 88 9.83 -7.48 12.23
C ARG A 88 8.58 -6.76 12.67
N ASP A 89 7.42 -7.39 12.50
CA ASP A 89 6.11 -6.81 12.77
C ASP A 89 5.95 -5.42 12.13
N GLN A 90 6.33 -5.32 10.85
CA GLN A 90 6.41 -4.05 10.13
C GLN A 90 5.84 -4.15 8.73
N VAL A 91 5.07 -3.14 8.33
CA VAL A 91 4.63 -3.01 6.94
C VAL A 91 5.84 -2.78 6.04
N ASN A 92 5.90 -3.48 4.91
CA ASN A 92 7.02 -3.33 3.97
C ASN A 92 6.58 -3.47 2.50
N PHE A 93 7.30 -2.75 1.64
CA PHE A 93 7.06 -2.74 0.19
C PHE A 93 7.98 -3.68 -0.56
N SER A 94 7.52 -4.08 -1.74
CA SER A 94 8.31 -4.78 -2.74
C SER A 94 8.04 -4.20 -4.12
N PHE A 95 9.09 -3.91 -4.88
CA PHE A 95 8.97 -3.63 -6.31
C PHE A 95 8.86 -4.89 -7.17
N LEU A 96 8.68 -6.04 -6.52
CA LEU A 96 8.71 -7.35 -7.13
C LEU A 96 10.10 -7.68 -7.70
N CYS A 97 10.40 -8.96 -7.85
CA CYS A 97 11.67 -9.43 -8.36
C CYS A 97 11.48 -9.97 -9.77
N SER A 98 12.55 -9.95 -10.57
CA SER A 98 12.52 -10.44 -11.95
C SER A 98 11.92 -11.85 -12.06
N GLY A 99 12.22 -12.72 -11.10
CA GLY A 99 11.64 -14.06 -11.01
C GLY A 99 10.12 -14.03 -10.91
N THR A 100 9.55 -13.33 -9.93
CA THR A 100 8.09 -13.29 -9.75
C THR A 100 7.37 -12.52 -10.86
N LEU A 101 7.95 -11.43 -11.37
CA LEU A 101 7.44 -10.72 -12.55
C LEU A 101 7.30 -11.69 -13.74
N HIS A 102 8.30 -12.53 -13.97
CA HIS A 102 8.30 -13.49 -15.07
C HIS A 102 7.30 -14.63 -14.86
N VAL A 103 7.29 -15.28 -13.69
CA VAL A 103 6.49 -16.51 -13.48
C VAL A 103 5.02 -16.23 -13.16
N ALA A 104 4.73 -15.16 -12.41
CA ALA A 104 3.38 -14.81 -11.99
C ALA A 104 2.70 -13.76 -12.87
N LYS A 105 3.43 -13.22 -13.88
CA LYS A 105 2.91 -12.30 -14.90
C LYS A 105 2.23 -11.05 -14.32
N TRP A 106 2.82 -10.51 -13.27
CA TRP A 106 2.45 -9.19 -12.76
C TRP A 106 2.63 -8.13 -13.85
N ARG A 107 1.83 -7.06 -13.79
CA ARG A 107 2.04 -5.90 -14.65
C ARG A 107 3.24 -5.08 -14.15
N GLU A 108 3.89 -4.35 -15.05
CA GLU A 108 5.12 -3.59 -14.75
C GLU A 108 4.89 -2.51 -13.69
N GLU A 109 3.67 -1.96 -13.60
CA GLU A 109 3.29 -0.96 -12.63
C GLU A 109 2.82 -1.52 -11.27
N GLU A 110 2.79 -2.84 -11.12
CA GLU A 110 2.38 -3.49 -9.88
C GLU A 110 3.50 -3.52 -8.84
N ILE A 111 3.10 -3.23 -7.62
CA ILE A 111 3.94 -3.18 -6.43
C ILE A 111 3.32 -4.16 -5.45
N GLY A 112 4.16 -4.81 -4.64
CA GLY A 112 3.72 -5.61 -3.49
C GLY A 112 3.83 -4.84 -2.20
N ILE A 113 2.92 -5.09 -1.27
CA ILE A 113 3.05 -4.68 0.13
C ILE A 113 2.68 -5.84 1.03
N GLY A 114 3.52 -6.10 2.03
CA GLY A 114 3.25 -7.03 3.12
C GLY A 114 2.87 -6.26 4.38
N ILE A 115 1.79 -6.69 5.03
CA ILE A 115 1.18 -6.01 6.17
C ILE A 115 0.94 -7.05 7.26
N PRO A 116 1.53 -6.93 8.46
CA PRO A 116 1.13 -7.75 9.61
C PRO A 116 -0.36 -7.53 9.87
N PHE A 117 -1.13 -8.61 9.99
CA PHE A 117 -2.60 -8.55 9.90
C PHE A 117 -3.23 -7.57 10.89
N HIS A 118 -2.67 -7.46 12.09
CA HIS A 118 -3.18 -6.57 13.13
C HIS A 118 -3.20 -5.08 12.75
N TYR A 119 -2.42 -4.66 11.73
CA TYR A 119 -2.45 -3.27 11.22
C TYR A 119 -3.63 -3.00 10.27
N LEU A 120 -4.22 -4.05 9.69
CA LEU A 120 -5.09 -3.93 8.51
C LEU A 120 -6.32 -3.06 8.79
N ASP A 121 -7.02 -3.28 9.91
CA ASP A 121 -8.24 -2.53 10.25
C ASP A 121 -7.97 -1.02 10.36
N LYS A 122 -6.85 -0.65 10.98
CA LYS A 122 -6.44 0.75 11.11
C LYS A 122 -6.02 1.34 9.76
N ILE A 123 -5.36 0.56 8.92
CA ILE A 123 -5.05 1.00 7.55
C ILE A 123 -6.34 1.27 6.76
N ILE A 124 -7.34 0.37 6.84
CA ILE A 124 -8.63 0.53 6.17
C ILE A 124 -9.35 1.78 6.68
N ASP A 125 -9.45 1.98 7.98
CA ASP A 125 -10.04 3.19 8.55
C ASP A 125 -9.29 4.44 8.08
N GLY A 126 -7.95 4.46 8.16
CA GLY A 126 -7.14 5.58 7.69
C GLY A 126 -7.33 5.88 6.19
N ILE A 127 -7.53 4.87 5.34
CA ILE A 127 -7.90 5.06 3.94
C ILE A 127 -9.25 5.79 3.85
N CYS A 128 -10.25 5.40 4.65
CA CYS A 128 -11.54 6.09 4.67
C CYS A 128 -11.39 7.54 5.17
N GLN A 129 -10.71 7.77 6.29
CA GLN A 129 -10.55 9.10 6.88
C GLN A 129 -9.80 10.07 5.96
N THR A 130 -8.79 9.60 5.24
CA THR A 130 -8.00 10.42 4.33
C THR A 130 -8.58 10.54 2.92
N ALA A 131 -9.68 9.83 2.60
CA ALA A 131 -10.25 9.83 1.26
C ALA A 131 -10.71 11.22 0.81
N ASN A 132 -11.24 12.02 1.74
CA ASN A 132 -11.70 13.37 1.43
C ASN A 132 -10.57 14.31 1.03
N PRO A 133 -9.54 14.52 1.85
CA PRO A 133 -8.47 15.42 1.45
C PRO A 133 -7.63 14.86 0.30
N MET A 134 -7.49 13.54 0.12
CA MET A 134 -6.52 13.00 -0.85
C MET A 134 -7.09 12.62 -2.21
N ALA A 135 -8.38 12.26 -2.31
CA ALA A 135 -8.94 11.73 -3.55
C ALA A 135 -9.51 12.83 -4.47
N SER A 136 -9.37 12.63 -5.78
CA SER A 136 -10.00 13.47 -6.81
C SER A 136 -11.52 13.32 -6.80
N ASN A 137 -12.25 14.31 -7.33
CA ASN A 137 -13.70 14.17 -7.53
C ASN A 137 -14.06 12.96 -8.41
N LYS A 138 -13.22 12.66 -9.43
CA LYS A 138 -13.40 11.46 -10.28
C LYS A 138 -13.28 10.18 -9.45
N ALA A 139 -12.25 10.08 -8.60
CA ALA A 139 -12.04 8.92 -7.74
C ALA A 139 -13.14 8.81 -6.67
N LYS A 140 -13.57 9.93 -6.09
CA LYS A 140 -14.67 9.99 -5.11
C LYS A 140 -16.00 9.49 -5.65
N LYS A 141 -16.35 9.88 -6.88
CA LYS A 141 -17.55 9.34 -7.56
C LYS A 141 -17.45 7.82 -7.72
N LEU A 142 -16.30 7.32 -8.16
CA LEU A 142 -16.07 5.88 -8.30
C LEU A 142 -16.16 5.13 -6.95
N ILE A 143 -15.63 5.73 -5.87
CA ILE A 143 -15.74 5.18 -4.52
C ILE A 143 -17.22 5.06 -4.10
N LEU A 144 -18.00 6.12 -4.29
CA LEU A 144 -19.44 6.14 -3.97
C LEU A 144 -20.22 5.09 -4.79
N GLU A 145 -19.96 4.99 -6.09
CA GLU A 145 -20.59 3.99 -6.96
C GLU A 145 -20.28 2.56 -6.52
N LYS A 146 -19.01 2.27 -6.20
CA LYS A 146 -18.61 0.94 -5.71
C LYS A 146 -19.17 0.64 -4.32
N ALA A 147 -19.16 1.62 -3.42
CA ALA A 147 -19.74 1.49 -2.08
C ALA A 147 -21.24 1.15 -2.17
N ALA A 148 -21.98 1.82 -3.05
CA ALA A 148 -23.40 1.53 -3.28
C ALA A 148 -23.63 0.10 -3.78
N LYS A 149 -22.84 -0.36 -4.75
CA LYS A 149 -22.93 -1.74 -5.28
C LYS A 149 -22.63 -2.81 -4.21
N LEU A 150 -21.78 -2.49 -3.24
CA LEU A 150 -21.40 -3.39 -2.16
C LEU A 150 -22.27 -3.23 -0.90
N GLY A 151 -23.25 -2.32 -0.89
CA GLY A 151 -24.07 -2.04 0.29
C GLY A 151 -23.33 -1.32 1.43
N LEU A 152 -22.21 -0.66 1.12
CA LEU A 152 -21.32 0.00 2.09
C LEU A 152 -21.49 1.52 2.15
N SER A 153 -22.52 2.08 1.49
CA SER A 153 -22.74 3.53 1.43
C SER A 153 -22.77 4.22 2.80
N ASN A 154 -23.34 3.55 3.81
CA ASN A 154 -23.47 4.11 5.16
C ASN A 154 -22.16 4.11 5.96
N GLN A 155 -21.13 3.41 5.47
CA GLN A 155 -19.83 3.29 6.15
C GLN A 155 -18.79 4.27 5.60
N ILE A 156 -19.11 4.97 4.49
CA ILE A 156 -18.15 5.79 3.76
C ILE A 156 -18.69 7.21 3.61
N TYR A 157 -18.03 8.17 4.27
CA TYR A 157 -18.35 9.59 4.15
C TYR A 157 -17.45 10.30 3.14
N ILE A 158 -18.02 10.75 2.02
CA ILE A 158 -17.29 11.45 0.95
C ILE A 158 -17.91 12.81 0.64
N LYS A 159 -17.08 13.86 0.68
CA LYS A 159 -17.40 15.24 0.33
C LYS A 159 -16.72 15.61 -0.99
N LEU A 160 -17.50 15.87 -2.04
CA LEU A 160 -16.98 16.39 -3.31
C LEU A 160 -16.47 17.83 -3.16
N GLY A 161 -15.54 18.24 -4.03
CA GLY A 161 -14.98 19.61 -4.04
C GLY A 161 -13.99 19.90 -2.90
N ASN A 162 -13.82 18.96 -1.97
CA ASN A 162 -12.77 19.01 -0.96
C ASN A 162 -11.63 18.13 -1.43
N ASN A 163 -10.43 18.64 -1.70
CA ASN A 163 -9.21 17.82 -1.78
C ASN A 163 -7.99 18.74 -1.63
N TYR A 164 -6.85 18.13 -1.41
CA TYR A 164 -5.59 18.78 -1.04
C TYR A 164 -5.05 19.72 -2.12
N TYR A 165 -5.38 19.45 -3.39
CA TYR A 165 -4.74 20.14 -4.52
C TYR A 165 -5.68 21.07 -5.30
N THR A 166 -7.00 20.94 -5.15
CA THR A 166 -7.96 21.83 -5.80
C THR A 166 -7.97 23.17 -5.06
N GLY A 167 -7.49 24.23 -5.73
CA GLY A 167 -7.37 25.57 -5.14
C GLY A 167 -6.10 25.81 -4.33
N GLY A 168 -5.29 24.78 -4.07
CA GLY A 168 -3.98 24.89 -3.43
C GLY A 168 -2.81 25.05 -4.41
N TYR A 169 -3.03 24.72 -5.69
CA TYR A 169 -2.03 24.84 -6.76
C TYR A 169 -2.57 25.72 -7.89
N GLY A 170 -1.72 26.63 -8.36
CA GLY A 170 -2.05 27.60 -9.42
C GLY A 170 -1.11 28.81 -9.37
N THR A 171 -0.97 29.52 -10.48
CA THR A 171 -0.30 30.82 -10.48
C THR A 171 -1.18 31.86 -9.79
N LEU A 172 -0.60 32.97 -9.34
CA LEU A 172 -1.38 34.12 -8.80
C LEU A 172 -2.51 34.56 -9.75
N GLU A 173 -2.28 34.48 -11.07
CA GLU A 173 -3.29 34.78 -12.08
C GLU A 173 -4.44 33.78 -12.12
N TYR A 174 -4.16 32.49 -11.93
CA TYR A 174 -5.19 31.44 -11.85
C TYR A 174 -6.15 31.71 -10.68
N HIS A 175 -5.59 32.02 -9.50
CA HIS A 175 -6.41 32.33 -8.32
C HIS A 175 -7.20 33.64 -8.47
N ARG A 176 -6.61 34.68 -9.09
CA ARG A 176 -7.34 35.92 -9.41
C ARG A 176 -8.51 35.68 -10.35
N ARG A 177 -8.36 34.84 -11.38
CA ARG A 177 -9.46 34.51 -12.32
C ARG A 177 -10.61 33.78 -11.64
N ILE A 178 -10.32 32.80 -10.78
CA ILE A 178 -11.36 32.06 -10.04
C ILE A 178 -12.09 32.98 -9.05
N ASN A 179 -11.37 33.80 -8.29
CA ASN A 179 -12.00 34.72 -7.34
C ASN A 179 -12.92 35.75 -8.04
N ASN A 180 -12.54 36.25 -9.21
CA ASN A 180 -13.38 37.17 -9.99
C ASN A 180 -14.61 36.50 -10.62
N GLN A 181 -14.61 35.18 -10.81
CA GLN A 181 -15.79 34.42 -11.26
C GLN A 181 -16.77 34.11 -10.14
N ILE A 182 -16.32 34.05 -8.89
CA ILE A 182 -17.16 33.77 -7.71
C ILE A 182 -17.86 35.05 -7.19
N MET A 183 -17.33 36.24 -7.52
CA MET A 183 -17.92 37.54 -7.15
C MET A 183 -18.95 38.09 -8.15
N LYS A 184 -19.38 37.30 -9.14
CA LYS A 184 -20.49 37.60 -10.05
C LYS A 184 -21.63 36.62 -9.81
#